data_AF-A0A2P4YNY1-F1
#
_entry.id   AF-A0A2P4YNY1-F1
#
_cell.length_a   1.000
_cell.length_b   1.000
_cell.length_c   1.000
_cell.angle_alpha   90.00
_cell.angle_beta   90.00
_cell.angle_gamma   90.00
#
_symmetry.space_group_name_H-M   'P 1'
#
loop_
_entity.id
_entity.type
_entity.pdbx_description
1 polymer ?
#
loop_
_entity_poly.entity_id
_entity_poly.type
_entity_poly.pdbx_seq_one_letter_code
_entity_poly.pdbx_strand_id
1 'polypeptide(L)'
;MKSFVLFATAASLAIADASEFFTGDGTAYTLGDTASGNCNMMSALNFATTDYAALNNEQWSGLQNCGRCAEVTCADSRCADQTKSVVVQILDRCPECKHGDLDLSPSVFKTLTGSHPSRYTIKWKFVDCPVAGNV
;
A
#
# COMPACT_ATOMS: atom_id res chain seq x y z
N MET A 1 42.54 29.86 -41.01
CA MET A 1 41.77 28.60 -40.89
C MET A 1 41.06 28.63 -39.55
N LYS A 2 39.73 28.63 -39.56
CA LYS A 2 38.87 28.69 -38.37
C LYS A 2 38.44 27.26 -38.05
N SER A 3 38.70 26.79 -36.84
CA SER A 3 38.16 25.52 -36.34
C SER A 3 37.28 25.83 -35.15
N PHE A 4 35.96 25.68 -35.33
CA PHE A 4 34.97 25.75 -34.26
C PHE A 4 34.67 24.32 -33.81
N VAL A 5 34.94 24.02 -32.53
CA VAL A 5 34.61 22.74 -31.91
C VAL A 5 33.21 22.85 -31.30
N LEU A 6 32.28 22.02 -31.78
CA LEU A 6 30.93 21.89 -31.23
C LEU A 6 30.95 20.84 -30.10
N PHE A 7 30.72 21.27 -28.87
CA PHE A 7 30.43 20.36 -27.75
C PHE A 7 28.93 20.04 -27.75
N ALA A 8 28.57 18.79 -28.00
CA ALA A 8 27.21 18.29 -27.84
C ALA A 8 26.98 17.92 -26.36
N THR A 9 26.16 18.69 -25.65
CA THR A 9 25.69 18.35 -24.30
C THR A 9 24.55 17.33 -24.40
N ALA A 10 24.78 16.10 -23.96
CA ALA A 10 23.73 15.12 -23.77
C ALA A 10 22.90 15.51 -22.53
N ALA A 11 21.62 15.83 -22.71
CA ALA A 11 20.70 16.07 -21.61
C ALA A 11 20.17 14.73 -21.08
N SER A 12 20.54 14.38 -19.85
CA SER A 12 20.00 13.22 -19.14
C SER A 12 18.55 13.49 -18.72
N LEU A 13 17.60 12.78 -19.32
CA LEU A 13 16.20 12.75 -18.86
C LEU A 13 16.13 11.90 -17.59
N ALA A 14 15.96 12.54 -16.43
CA ALA A 14 15.61 11.84 -15.21
C ALA A 14 14.17 11.35 -15.31
N ILE A 15 13.97 10.03 -15.31
CA ILE A 15 12.64 9.43 -15.21
C ILE A 15 12.21 9.59 -13.75
N ALA A 16 11.31 10.54 -13.48
CA ALA A 16 10.66 10.64 -12.18
C ALA A 16 9.65 9.50 -12.08
N ASP A 17 9.93 8.54 -11.20
CA ASP A 17 8.99 7.48 -10.84
C ASP A 17 7.84 8.12 -10.04
N ALA A 18 6.82 8.58 -10.74
CA ALA A 18 5.63 9.12 -10.12
C ALA A 18 4.83 7.96 -9.53
N SER A 19 5.11 7.61 -8.27
CA SER A 19 4.34 6.60 -7.56
C SER A 19 2.85 6.97 -7.58
N GLU A 20 2.03 6.14 -8.22
CA GLU A 20 0.58 6.34 -8.27
C GLU A 20 0.00 6.20 -6.87
N PHE A 21 -0.71 7.23 -6.42
CA PHE A 21 -1.43 7.21 -5.15
C PHE A 21 -2.92 6.96 -5.39
N PHE A 22 -3.48 6.13 -4.53
CA PHE A 22 -4.91 5.87 -4.44
C PHE A 22 -5.47 6.55 -3.19
N THR A 23 -6.74 6.94 -3.29
CA THR A 23 -7.52 7.50 -2.18
C THR A 23 -8.85 6.78 -2.13
N GLY A 24 -9.29 6.40 -0.94
CA GLY A 24 -10.55 5.71 -0.72
C GLY A 24 -10.85 5.58 0.76
N ASP A 25 -11.81 4.73 1.10
CA ASP A 25 -12.16 4.40 2.46
C ASP A 25 -11.20 3.34 3.04
N GLY A 26 -10.74 3.60 4.25
CA GLY A 26 -10.15 2.63 5.14
C GLY A 26 -11.19 2.15 6.15
N THR A 27 -11.39 0.84 6.24
CA THR A 27 -12.15 0.18 7.31
C THR A 27 -11.26 -0.81 8.05
N ALA A 28 -11.82 -1.63 8.95
CA ALA A 28 -11.07 -2.71 9.55
C ALA A 28 -11.84 -4.03 9.64
N TYR A 29 -11.11 -5.13 9.45
CA TYR A 29 -11.56 -6.51 9.60
C TYR A 29 -10.46 -7.35 10.27
N THR A 30 -10.80 -8.59 10.64
CA THR A 30 -9.87 -9.52 11.28
C THR A 30 -9.71 -10.78 10.44
N LEU A 31 -8.47 -11.15 10.14
CA LEU A 31 -8.09 -12.48 9.67
C LEU A 31 -7.77 -13.41 10.84
N GLY A 32 -8.08 -14.70 10.68
CA GLY A 32 -7.69 -15.74 11.64
C GLY A 32 -6.17 -15.98 11.64
N ASP A 33 -5.58 -16.05 10.44
CA ASP A 33 -4.14 -16.10 10.21
C ASP A 33 -3.81 -15.59 8.78
N THR A 34 -2.52 -15.59 8.42
CA THR A 34 -2.06 -15.11 7.11
C THR A 34 -2.47 -15.99 5.93
N ALA A 35 -2.91 -17.23 6.18
CA ALA A 35 -3.38 -18.17 5.17
C ALA A 35 -4.91 -18.12 4.99
N SER A 36 -5.63 -17.46 5.90
CA SER A 36 -7.10 -17.44 5.93
C SER A 36 -7.74 -16.50 4.89
N GLY A 37 -6.96 -15.57 4.32
CA GLY A 37 -7.45 -14.65 3.28
C GLY A 37 -7.46 -15.27 1.88
N ASN A 38 -8.06 -14.57 0.92
CA ASN A 38 -8.17 -14.99 -0.48
C ASN A 38 -6.81 -15.23 -1.16
N CYS A 39 -5.72 -14.65 -0.63
CA CYS A 39 -4.36 -14.94 -1.12
C CYS A 39 -3.82 -16.31 -0.68
N ASN A 40 -4.39 -16.92 0.37
CA ASN A 40 -3.98 -18.23 0.90
C ASN A 40 -2.46 -18.38 1.02
N MET A 41 -1.82 -17.43 1.71
CA MET A 41 -0.36 -17.34 1.74
C MET A 41 0.25 -18.54 2.46
N MET A 42 1.09 -19.31 1.76
CA MET A 42 1.90 -20.36 2.39
C MET A 42 2.96 -19.80 3.33
N SER A 43 3.43 -18.57 3.04
CA SER A 43 4.34 -17.80 3.87
C SER A 43 4.03 -16.32 3.67
N ALA A 44 4.08 -15.55 4.74
CA ALA A 44 3.84 -14.12 4.74
C ALA A 44 4.99 -13.42 5.47
N LEU A 45 5.08 -12.11 5.32
CA LEU A 45 6.07 -11.31 6.03
C LEU A 45 5.77 -11.35 7.54
N ASN A 46 6.81 -11.32 8.37
CA ASN A 46 6.64 -11.46 9.82
C ASN A 46 5.64 -10.42 10.41
N PHE A 47 5.68 -9.18 9.91
CA PHE A 47 4.77 -8.13 10.33
C PHE A 47 3.32 -8.34 9.85
N ALA A 48 3.10 -9.14 8.80
CA ALA A 48 1.78 -9.34 8.20
C ALA A 48 0.82 -10.16 9.08
N THR A 49 1.29 -10.69 10.22
CA THR A 49 0.42 -11.24 11.26
C THR A 49 -0.40 -10.17 11.97
N THR A 50 0.10 -8.92 12.02
CA THR A 50 -0.60 -7.78 12.61
C THR A 50 -0.91 -6.70 11.58
N ASP A 51 -0.09 -6.53 10.55
CA ASP A 51 -0.10 -5.39 9.66
C ASP A 51 -0.39 -5.85 8.23
N TYR A 52 -1.68 -6.03 7.96
CA TYR A 52 -2.22 -6.55 6.71
C TYR A 52 -3.42 -5.72 6.23
N ALA A 53 -3.79 -5.93 4.96
CA ALA A 53 -5.01 -5.38 4.39
C ALA A 53 -5.68 -6.35 3.40
N ALA A 54 -6.99 -6.18 3.23
CA ALA A 54 -7.75 -6.70 2.11
C ALA A 54 -7.85 -5.64 1.02
N LEU A 55 -7.58 -6.02 -0.23
CA LEU A 55 -7.64 -5.12 -1.38
C LEU A 55 -9.03 -5.17 -2.02
N ASN A 56 -9.52 -4.00 -2.47
CA ASN A 56 -10.79 -3.91 -3.17
C ASN A 56 -10.85 -4.74 -4.46
N ASN A 57 -12.07 -4.98 -4.91
CA ASN A 57 -12.32 -5.86 -6.05
C ASN A 57 -11.77 -5.32 -7.38
N GLU A 58 -11.90 -4.02 -7.62
CA GLU A 58 -11.50 -3.37 -8.87
C GLU A 58 -9.98 -3.44 -9.09
N GLN A 59 -9.22 -3.39 -8.00
CA GLN A 59 -7.76 -3.47 -8.01
C GLN A 59 -7.24 -4.88 -7.67
N TRP A 60 -8.08 -5.89 -7.49
CA TRP A 60 -7.63 -7.24 -7.08
C TRP A 60 -6.72 -7.92 -8.11
N SER A 61 -6.99 -7.72 -9.40
CA SER A 61 -6.20 -8.24 -10.52
C SER A 61 -5.99 -9.77 -10.50
N GLY A 62 -6.99 -10.53 -10.01
CA GLY A 62 -6.97 -12.00 -10.08
C GLY A 62 -5.75 -12.63 -9.40
N LEU A 63 -5.48 -12.27 -8.14
CA LEU A 63 -4.33 -12.68 -7.31
C LEU A 63 -2.99 -12.00 -7.62
N GLN A 64 -2.86 -11.23 -8.70
CA GLN A 64 -1.58 -10.59 -9.05
C GLN A 64 -1.09 -9.57 -8.00
N ASN A 65 -1.98 -9.07 -7.15
CA ASN A 65 -1.63 -8.16 -6.06
C ASN A 65 -1.46 -8.85 -4.69
N CYS A 66 -1.63 -10.17 -4.62
CA CYS A 66 -1.37 -10.92 -3.39
C CYS A 66 0.09 -10.84 -2.99
N GLY A 67 0.33 -10.64 -1.69
CA GLY A 67 1.68 -10.55 -1.12
C GLY A 67 2.40 -9.23 -1.39
N ARG A 68 1.89 -8.36 -2.27
CA ARG A 68 2.41 -6.99 -2.44
C ARG A 68 2.24 -6.18 -1.16
N CYS A 69 3.06 -5.15 -1.01
CA CYS A 69 2.97 -4.22 0.11
C CYS A 69 2.38 -2.89 -0.32
N ALA A 70 1.63 -2.27 0.58
CA ALA A 70 1.09 -0.93 0.43
C ALA A 70 1.53 -0.06 1.61
N GLU A 71 1.96 1.16 1.32
CA GLU A 71 2.16 2.19 2.35
C GLU A 71 0.86 2.99 2.48
N VAL A 72 0.28 2.98 3.67
CA VAL A 72 -1.03 3.57 3.96
C VAL A 72 -0.86 4.72 4.95
N THR A 73 -1.53 5.84 4.67
CA THR A 73 -1.63 7.02 5.53
C THR A 73 -3.09 7.35 5.77
N CYS A 74 -3.42 7.92 6.93
CA CYS A 74 -4.75 8.51 7.11
C CYS A 74 -4.82 9.88 6.42
N ALA A 75 -5.80 10.08 5.55
CA ALA A 75 -6.05 11.34 4.85
C ALA A 75 -7.30 12.08 5.37
N ASP A 76 -7.98 11.52 6.36
CA ASP A 76 -9.17 12.07 6.99
C ASP A 76 -8.81 13.21 7.96
N SER A 77 -9.60 14.29 7.98
CA SER A 77 -9.39 15.43 8.89
C SER A 77 -9.51 15.08 10.37
N ARG A 78 -10.12 13.94 10.69
CA ARG A 78 -10.27 13.44 12.07
C ARG A 78 -8.97 12.81 12.62
N CYS A 79 -8.02 12.47 11.76
CA CYS A 79 -6.78 11.84 12.18
C CYS A 79 -5.82 12.85 12.82
N ALA A 80 -5.27 12.48 13.97
CA ALA A 80 -4.37 13.35 14.74
C ALA A 80 -3.03 13.60 14.03
N ASP A 81 -2.56 12.64 13.23
CA ASP A 81 -1.34 12.73 12.45
C ASP A 81 -1.57 12.14 11.05
N GLN A 82 -1.68 13.02 10.05
CA GLN A 82 -1.83 12.65 8.64
C GLN A 82 -0.49 12.36 7.94
N THR A 83 0.64 12.50 8.64
CA THR A 83 1.98 12.22 8.11
C THR A 83 2.46 10.80 8.43
N LYS A 84 1.84 10.17 9.43
CA LYS A 84 2.14 8.80 9.83
C LYS A 84 1.72 7.80 8.75
N SER A 85 2.66 6.96 8.33
CA SER A 85 2.42 5.84 7.42
C SER A 85 2.64 4.49 8.09
N VAL A 86 1.95 3.47 7.59
CA VAL A 86 2.15 2.06 7.96
C VAL A 86 2.23 1.23 6.68
N VAL A 87 3.22 0.34 6.60
CA VAL A 87 3.31 -0.63 5.51
C VAL A 87 2.51 -1.87 5.88
N VAL A 88 1.62 -2.29 4.98
CA VAL A 88 0.80 -3.49 5.13
C VAL A 88 1.09 -4.48 4.01
N GLN A 89 0.93 -5.77 4.27
CA GLN A 89 0.89 -6.79 3.22
C GLN A 89 -0.55 -7.06 2.77
N ILE A 90 -0.78 -7.18 1.46
CA ILE A 90 -2.09 -7.57 0.91
C ILE A 90 -2.24 -9.09 1.06
N LEU A 91 -3.17 -9.51 1.93
CA LEU A 91 -3.41 -10.92 2.26
C LEU A 91 -4.81 -11.41 1.85
N ASP A 92 -5.72 -10.48 1.55
CA ASP A 92 -7.12 -10.82 1.28
C ASP A 92 -7.74 -9.88 0.25
N ARG A 93 -8.97 -10.21 -0.15
CA ARG A 93 -9.81 -9.44 -1.06
C ARG A 93 -11.04 -8.96 -0.29
N CYS A 94 -11.41 -7.70 -0.49
CA CYS A 94 -12.66 -7.11 -0.03
C CYS A 94 -13.57 -6.88 -1.26
N PRO A 95 -14.50 -7.80 -1.58
CA PRO A 95 -15.35 -7.69 -2.78
C PRO A 95 -16.28 -6.48 -2.78
N GLU A 96 -16.71 -6.02 -1.61
CA GLU A 96 -17.62 -4.90 -1.41
C GLU A 96 -16.93 -3.53 -1.39
N CYS A 97 -15.60 -3.51 -1.22
CA CYS A 97 -14.79 -2.30 -1.22
C CYS A 97 -14.71 -1.71 -2.64
N LYS A 98 -14.79 -0.38 -2.74
CA LYS A 98 -14.70 0.35 -4.02
C LYS A 98 -13.24 0.57 -4.42
N HIS A 99 -13.02 1.01 -5.66
CA HIS A 99 -11.70 1.45 -6.08
C HIS A 99 -11.06 2.44 -5.09
N GLY A 100 -9.81 2.18 -4.69
CA GLY A 100 -9.05 2.98 -3.73
C GLY A 100 -9.28 2.60 -2.26
N ASP A 101 -10.29 1.80 -1.95
CA ASP A 101 -10.55 1.35 -0.59
C ASP A 101 -9.59 0.23 -0.17
N LEU A 102 -9.27 0.17 1.12
CA LEU A 102 -8.60 -0.95 1.78
C LEU A 102 -9.33 -1.31 3.07
N ASP A 103 -9.52 -2.61 3.31
CA ASP A 103 -9.95 -3.08 4.64
C ASP A 103 -8.72 -3.47 5.44
N LEU A 104 -8.41 -2.74 6.50
CA LEU A 104 -7.13 -2.85 7.21
C LEU A 104 -7.25 -3.83 8.39
N SER A 105 -6.12 -4.33 8.88
CA SER A 105 -6.13 -4.97 10.19
C SER A 105 -6.54 -3.97 11.29
N PRO A 106 -7.08 -4.44 12.43
CA PRO A 106 -7.49 -3.53 13.50
C PRO A 106 -6.29 -2.79 14.12
N SER A 107 -5.10 -3.42 14.11
CA SER A 107 -3.85 -2.81 14.55
C SER A 107 -3.46 -1.62 13.68
N VAL A 108 -3.46 -1.80 12.35
CA VAL A 108 -3.11 -0.75 11.39
C VAL A 108 -4.12 0.38 11.46
N PHE A 109 -5.42 0.06 11.43
CA PHE A 109 -6.49 1.05 11.50
C PHE A 109 -6.37 1.92 12.75
N LYS A 110 -6.15 1.31 13.92
CA LYS A 110 -5.96 2.04 15.18
C LYS A 110 -4.67 2.85 15.18
N THR A 111 -3.59 2.31 14.63
CA THR A 111 -2.29 3.00 14.51
C THR A 111 -2.38 4.28 13.69
N LEU A 112 -3.17 4.26 12.60
CA LEU A 112 -3.35 5.40 11.70
C LEU A 112 -4.40 6.40 12.21
N THR A 113 -5.51 5.92 12.75
CA THR A 113 -6.67 6.78 13.06
C THR A 113 -6.79 7.16 14.54
N GLY A 114 -6.15 6.40 15.43
CA GLY A 114 -6.37 6.49 16.88
C GLY A 114 -7.77 6.04 17.33
N SER A 115 -8.60 5.55 16.42
CA SER A 115 -10.02 5.26 16.65
C SER A 115 -10.30 3.75 16.74
N HIS A 116 -11.47 3.41 17.27
CA HIS A 116 -12.05 2.07 17.09
C HIS A 116 -12.53 1.90 15.64
N PRO A 117 -12.63 0.65 15.12
CA PRO A 117 -13.05 0.39 13.75
C PRO A 117 -14.27 1.21 13.32
N SER A 118 -14.08 1.98 12.26
CA SER A 118 -15.06 2.86 11.61
C SER A 118 -14.62 3.06 10.16
N ARG A 119 -15.10 4.09 9.49
CA ARG A 119 -14.75 4.43 8.11
C ARG A 119 -14.04 5.79 8.07
N TYR A 120 -12.82 5.79 7.55
CA TYR A 120 -11.95 6.98 7.44
C TYR A 120 -11.40 7.07 6.03
N THR A 121 -11.21 8.28 5.51
CA THR A 121 -10.48 8.43 4.25
C THR A 121 -9.01 8.12 4.46
N ILE A 122 -8.47 7.26 3.61
CA ILE A 122 -7.05 6.89 3.57
C ILE A 122 -6.44 7.29 2.23
N LYS A 123 -5.12 7.44 2.23
CA LYS A 123 -4.31 7.56 1.02
C LYS A 123 -3.21 6.53 1.07
N TRP A 124 -3.00 5.82 -0.03
CA TRP A 124 -2.01 4.76 -0.08
C TRP A 124 -1.40 4.61 -1.48
N LYS A 125 -0.30 3.87 -1.54
CA LYS A 125 0.34 3.45 -2.79
C LYS A 125 0.95 2.08 -2.59
N PHE A 126 1.12 1.33 -3.67
CA PHE A 126 1.98 0.15 -3.61
C PHE A 126 3.43 0.57 -3.40
N VAL A 127 4.16 -0.23 -2.63
CA VAL A 127 5.60 -0.04 -2.33
C VAL A 127 6.31 -1.38 -2.36
N ASP A 128 7.64 -1.34 -2.41
CA ASP A 128 8.45 -2.52 -2.18
C ASP A 128 8.26 -3.00 -0.74
N CYS A 129 8.10 -4.30 -0.58
CA CYS A 129 8.00 -4.89 0.74
C CYS A 129 9.34 -4.78 1.50
N PRO A 130 9.33 -4.43 2.79
CA PRO A 130 10.55 -4.28 3.59
C PRO A 130 11.09 -5.66 4.00
N VAL A 131 11.60 -6.41 3.02
CA VAL A 131 12.24 -7.70 3.22
C VAL A 131 13.73 -7.52 3.51
N ALA A 132 14.25 -8.29 4.47
CA ALA A 132 15.68 -8.39 4.72
C ALA A 132 16.17 -9.75 4.18
N GLY A 133 16.99 -9.73 3.14
CA GLY A 133 17.55 -10.94 2.52
C GLY A 133 17.26 -11.04 1.02
N ASN A 134 17.65 -12.17 0.42
CA ASN A 134 17.30 -12.51 -0.95
C ASN A 134 15.99 -13.32 -0.94
N VAL A 135 15.14 -13.06 -1.93
CA VAL A 135 13.97 -13.89 -2.24
C VAL A 135 14.35 -15.14 -3.01
#